data_AF-A0A6S6QVM7-F1
#
_entry.id   AF-A0A6S6QVM7-F1
#
_cell.length_a   1.000
_cell.length_b   1.000
_cell.length_c   1.000
_cell.angle_alpha   90.00
_cell.angle_beta   90.00
_cell.angle_gamma   90.00
#
_symmetry.space_group_name_H-M   'P 1'
#
loop_
_entity.id
_entity.type
_entity.pdbx_description
1 polymer ?
#
loop_
_entity_poly.entity_id
_entity_poly.type
_entity_poly.pdbx_seq_one_letter_code
_entity_poly.pdbx_strand_id
1 'polypeptide(L)'
;MRIAAFTAALLLAAGFGTLAHAQNMEPTIYSDGASCPGDCDSHVVLHPERNGTSVAFDPASSRSNPRRCTKGEMCRICFSAADSSCLTVRYRGGGPPRNKFDFTPAFYDVFCPQPGLPEPLKRKCAGLKANSDSMLRTRVYCLATPDHPGCAEIISAAKDKKTADQPDWDRCRQIGEPAFNREQGANRKRQRSEGCSYEKAGTGGPNSNGVTWRRLLPAVCTKDNTYVGRDGLDCCDSSLMTLGGLGKECTPFLVPK
;
A
#
# COMPACT_ATOMS: atom_id res chain seq x y z
N MET A 1 28.83 -72.22 33.52
CA MET A 1 28.21 -71.52 32.37
C MET A 1 27.07 -70.66 32.88
N ARG A 2 27.23 -69.33 32.87
CA ARG A 2 26.15 -68.36 33.08
C ARG A 2 26.28 -67.31 31.97
N ILE A 3 25.31 -67.31 31.05
CA ILE A 3 25.20 -66.32 29.96
C ILE A 3 24.25 -65.25 30.48
N ALA A 4 24.78 -64.07 30.79
CA ALA A 4 23.97 -62.90 31.11
C ALA A 4 23.79 -62.08 29.83
N ALA A 5 22.56 -62.02 29.34
CA ALA A 5 22.18 -61.24 28.17
C ALA A 5 22.01 -59.75 28.56
N PHE A 6 22.80 -58.88 27.94
CA PHE A 6 22.64 -57.43 28.01
C PHE A 6 21.67 -56.98 26.92
N THR A 7 20.45 -56.63 27.31
CA THR A 7 19.46 -56.05 26.40
C THR A 7 19.67 -54.53 26.36
N ALA A 8 20.30 -54.04 25.29
CA ALA A 8 20.44 -52.61 25.02
C ALA A 8 19.12 -52.04 24.47
N ALA A 9 18.41 -51.27 25.29
CA ALA A 9 17.22 -50.52 24.87
C ALA A 9 17.67 -49.25 24.11
N LEU A 10 17.57 -49.29 22.79
CA LEU A 10 17.84 -48.15 21.90
C LEU A 10 16.62 -47.21 21.93
N LEU A 11 16.68 -46.15 22.74
CA LEU A 11 15.71 -45.06 22.76
C LEU A 11 15.84 -44.21 21.48
N LEU A 12 15.04 -44.54 20.47
CA LEU A 12 14.77 -43.69 19.31
C LEU A 12 13.99 -42.46 19.79
N ALA A 13 14.70 -41.40 20.16
CA ALA A 13 14.14 -40.07 20.32
C ALA A 13 13.72 -39.56 18.93
N ALA A 14 12.48 -39.87 18.53
CA ALA A 14 11.83 -39.23 17.40
C ALA A 14 11.65 -37.75 17.74
N GLY A 15 12.64 -36.93 17.35
CA GLY A 15 12.52 -35.49 17.38
C GLY A 15 11.37 -35.08 16.46
N PHE A 16 10.23 -34.73 17.06
CA PHE A 16 9.19 -33.97 16.40
C PHE A 16 9.75 -32.57 16.12
N GLY A 17 10.57 -32.46 15.07
CA GLY A 17 10.91 -31.19 14.48
C GLY A 17 9.60 -30.56 14.05
N THR A 18 9.17 -29.54 14.79
CA THR A 18 8.11 -28.65 14.34
C THR A 18 8.60 -28.07 13.02
N LEU A 19 8.05 -28.56 11.91
CA LEU A 19 8.21 -27.92 10.60
C LEU A 19 7.56 -26.56 10.74
N ALA A 20 8.37 -25.57 11.15
CA ALA A 20 8.02 -24.17 11.15
C ALA A 20 7.61 -23.86 9.71
N HIS A 21 6.30 -23.86 9.47
CA HIS A 21 5.74 -23.49 8.19
C HIS A 21 6.22 -22.06 7.93
N ALA A 22 7.14 -21.92 6.98
CA ALA A 22 7.57 -20.63 6.49
C ALA A 22 6.31 -19.92 5.97
N GLN A 23 5.85 -18.91 6.72
CA GLN A 23 4.69 -18.14 6.32
C GLN A 23 5.10 -17.32 5.11
N ASN A 24 4.54 -17.68 3.95
CA ASN A 24 4.78 -16.95 2.71
C ASN A 24 4.07 -15.60 2.80
N MET A 25 4.84 -14.52 2.71
CA MET A 25 4.27 -13.18 2.68
C MET A 25 3.86 -12.83 1.25
N GLU A 26 2.73 -12.16 1.10
CA GLU A 26 2.23 -11.70 -0.20
C GLU A 26 2.48 -10.20 -0.38
N PRO A 27 3.08 -9.75 -1.50
CA PRO A 27 3.13 -8.34 -1.84
C PRO A 27 1.77 -7.85 -2.34
N THR A 28 1.25 -6.81 -1.70
CA THR A 28 0.10 -6.04 -2.14
C THR A 28 0.48 -4.60 -2.48
N ILE A 29 -0.46 -3.91 -3.11
CA ILE A 29 -0.34 -2.49 -3.39
C ILE A 29 -1.48 -1.82 -2.65
N TYR A 30 -1.17 -0.77 -1.91
CA TYR A 30 -2.17 0.06 -1.27
C TYR A 30 -1.95 1.50 -1.63
N SER A 31 -3.08 2.20 -1.65
CA SER A 31 -3.16 3.63 -1.81
C SER A 31 -4.37 4.02 -0.98
N ASP A 32 -4.22 3.87 0.33
CA ASP A 32 -5.28 4.17 1.29
C ASP A 32 -5.29 5.65 1.65
N GLY A 33 -4.61 6.52 0.90
CA GLY A 33 -4.52 7.99 1.04
C GLY A 33 -4.24 8.55 2.44
N ALA A 34 -4.07 7.72 3.46
CA ALA A 34 -3.93 8.11 4.86
C ALA A 34 -2.45 8.20 5.21
N SER A 35 -1.65 7.29 4.66
CA SER A 35 -0.21 7.26 4.88
C SER A 35 0.58 8.16 3.91
N CYS A 36 0.12 8.31 2.65
CA CYS A 36 0.77 9.22 1.68
C CYS A 36 -0.08 9.46 0.40
N PRO A 37 -1.06 10.34 0.48
CA PRO A 37 -1.78 10.78 -0.70
C PRO A 37 -0.85 11.60 -1.62
N GLY A 38 -0.56 11.06 -2.80
CA GLY A 38 0.12 11.78 -3.90
C GLY A 38 1.64 11.94 -3.84
N ASP A 39 2.27 11.74 -2.68
CA ASP A 39 3.72 11.93 -2.49
C ASP A 39 4.35 10.80 -1.64
N CYS A 40 3.89 9.56 -1.84
CA CYS A 40 4.54 8.42 -1.21
C CYS A 40 5.98 8.27 -1.71
N ASP A 41 6.94 8.19 -0.78
CA ASP A 41 8.21 7.56 -1.10
C ASP A 41 8.02 6.05 -1.34
N SER A 42 8.99 5.41 -1.98
CA SER A 42 9.05 3.95 -2.12
C SER A 42 9.19 3.32 -0.72
N HIS A 43 8.12 2.72 -0.20
CA HIS A 43 8.12 2.13 1.13
C HIS A 43 7.16 0.95 1.28
N VAL A 44 7.24 0.32 2.46
CA VAL A 44 6.37 -0.78 2.89
C VAL A 44 5.67 -0.45 4.22
N VAL A 45 4.43 -0.89 4.36
CA VAL A 45 3.76 -1.08 5.64
C VAL A 45 3.41 -2.55 5.84
N LEU A 46 3.35 -2.96 7.09
CA LEU A 46 3.14 -4.36 7.45
C LEU A 46 2.38 -4.47 8.76
N HIS A 47 1.72 -5.60 8.97
CA HIS A 47 1.01 -5.85 10.21
C HIS A 47 1.99 -5.72 11.41
N PRO A 48 1.66 -4.96 12.47
CA PRO A 48 2.60 -4.65 13.56
C PRO A 48 3.27 -5.88 14.20
N GLU A 49 2.55 -6.99 14.31
CA GLU A 49 3.09 -8.26 14.85
C GLU A 49 4.14 -8.93 13.98
N ARG A 50 4.29 -8.51 12.71
CA ARG A 50 5.37 -8.98 11.84
C ARG A 50 6.66 -8.18 12.04
N ASN A 51 6.59 -6.99 12.64
CA ASN A 51 7.76 -6.18 12.91
C ASN A 51 8.61 -6.79 14.04
N GLY A 52 9.89 -7.06 13.74
CA GLY A 52 10.81 -7.74 14.65
C GLY A 52 10.63 -9.26 14.62
N THR A 53 10.27 -9.81 13.47
CA THR A 53 10.19 -11.26 13.25
C THR A 53 11.15 -11.67 12.13
N SER A 54 11.25 -12.97 11.85
CA SER A 54 12.11 -13.50 10.79
C SER A 54 11.76 -13.02 9.37
N VAL A 55 10.57 -12.44 9.17
CA VAL A 55 10.12 -11.91 7.87
C VAL A 55 10.21 -10.40 7.77
N ALA A 56 10.39 -9.66 8.86
CA ALA A 56 10.58 -8.21 8.83
C ALA A 56 11.36 -7.74 10.06
N PHE A 57 12.59 -7.26 9.84
CA PHE A 57 13.53 -6.93 10.90
C PHE A 57 14.54 -5.85 10.48
N ASP A 58 15.13 -5.20 11.47
CA ASP A 58 16.19 -4.20 11.29
C ASP A 58 17.37 -4.83 10.51
N PRO A 59 17.85 -4.23 9.41
CA PRO A 59 18.96 -4.77 8.62
C PRO A 59 20.26 -5.01 9.40
N ALA A 60 20.49 -4.32 10.52
CA ALA A 60 21.61 -4.52 11.43
C ALA A 60 21.37 -5.66 12.45
N SER A 61 20.27 -6.41 12.32
CA SER A 61 19.98 -7.63 13.10
C SER A 61 19.93 -8.86 12.20
N SER A 62 19.91 -10.06 12.78
CA SER A 62 19.82 -11.31 12.02
C SER A 62 18.40 -11.86 12.02
N ARG A 63 18.07 -12.70 11.04
CA ARG A 63 16.79 -13.41 11.01
C ARG A 63 16.57 -14.29 12.26
N SER A 64 17.64 -14.87 12.79
CA SER A 64 17.61 -15.72 13.99
C SER A 64 17.47 -14.94 15.29
N ASN A 65 17.79 -13.65 15.29
CA ASN A 65 17.63 -12.75 16.43
C ASN A 65 17.11 -11.37 15.94
N PRO A 66 15.85 -11.31 15.46
CA PRO A 66 15.34 -10.16 14.75
C PRO A 66 15.08 -8.99 15.71
N ARG A 67 15.53 -7.80 15.33
CA ARG A 67 15.14 -6.54 15.98
C ARG A 67 14.05 -5.85 15.16
N ARG A 68 13.19 -5.10 15.85
CA ARG A 68 12.11 -4.34 15.20
C ARG A 68 12.69 -3.23 14.31
N CYS A 69 12.07 -3.04 13.15
CA CYS A 69 12.28 -1.89 12.28
C CYS A 69 11.72 -0.62 12.92
N THR A 70 12.44 0.49 12.73
CA THR A 70 12.04 1.85 13.14
C THR A 70 11.30 2.55 12.00
N LYS A 71 10.20 3.26 12.31
CA LYS A 71 9.44 4.00 11.31
C LYS A 71 10.32 5.09 10.67
N GLY A 72 10.37 5.13 9.35
CA GLY A 72 11.22 6.04 8.57
C GLY A 72 12.56 5.44 8.16
N GLU A 73 12.99 4.38 8.83
CA GLU A 73 14.26 3.70 8.56
C GLU A 73 14.12 2.55 7.56
N MET A 74 15.26 2.04 7.12
CA MET A 74 15.33 0.84 6.29
C MET A 74 14.95 -0.41 7.10
N CYS A 75 14.17 -1.29 6.49
CA CYS A 75 13.70 -2.53 7.07
C CYS A 75 13.99 -3.67 6.09
N ARG A 76 14.57 -4.76 6.58
CA ARG A 76 14.76 -5.97 5.78
C ARG A 76 13.50 -6.80 5.88
N ILE A 77 12.82 -6.97 4.76
CA ILE A 77 11.63 -7.81 4.64
C ILE A 77 11.96 -9.06 3.82
N CYS A 78 11.31 -10.18 4.12
CA CYS A 78 11.54 -11.46 3.46
C CYS A 78 10.21 -12.15 3.15
N PHE A 79 10.02 -12.58 1.90
CA PHE A 79 8.78 -13.24 1.49
C PHE A 79 8.72 -14.73 1.83
N SER A 80 9.86 -15.33 2.18
CA SER A 80 10.00 -16.73 2.59
C SER A 80 11.20 -16.91 3.53
N ALA A 81 11.50 -18.15 3.90
CA ALA A 81 12.70 -18.48 4.68
C ALA A 81 14.02 -18.40 3.88
N ALA A 82 13.97 -18.24 2.55
CA ALA A 82 15.17 -18.09 1.72
C ALA A 82 15.67 -16.64 1.72
N ASP A 83 16.99 -16.42 1.82
CA ASP A 83 17.57 -15.07 1.81
C ASP A 83 17.42 -14.34 0.47
N SER A 84 17.35 -15.09 -0.64
CA SER A 84 17.01 -14.57 -1.96
C SER A 84 15.60 -13.99 -2.05
N SER A 85 14.74 -14.27 -1.06
CA SER A 85 13.40 -13.69 -0.98
C SER A 85 13.36 -12.39 -0.18
N CYS A 86 14.51 -11.85 0.24
CA CYS A 86 14.55 -10.62 1.02
C CYS A 86 14.93 -9.40 0.18
N LEU A 87 14.47 -8.25 0.65
CA LEU A 87 14.92 -6.94 0.19
C LEU A 87 14.92 -5.95 1.35
N THR A 88 15.61 -4.83 1.16
CA THR A 88 15.62 -3.73 2.10
C THR A 88 14.78 -2.59 1.53
N VAL A 89 13.81 -2.14 2.30
CA VAL A 89 12.87 -1.07 1.91
C VAL A 89 12.55 -0.21 3.12
N ARG A 90 12.20 1.05 2.90
CA ARG A 90 11.80 1.96 3.98
C ARG A 90 10.50 1.48 4.63
N TYR A 91 10.45 1.48 5.96
CA TYR A 91 9.27 1.07 6.73
C TYR A 91 8.47 2.28 7.23
N ARG A 92 7.15 2.29 7.02
CA ARG A 92 6.28 3.40 7.44
C ARG A 92 5.29 3.08 8.56
N GLY A 93 5.28 1.85 9.09
CA GLY A 93 4.47 1.49 10.26
C GLY A 93 3.47 0.36 9.99
N GLY A 94 2.41 0.37 10.80
CA GLY A 94 1.33 -0.62 10.72
C GLY A 94 0.62 -0.59 9.36
N GLY A 95 0.26 -1.76 8.86
CA GLY A 95 -0.37 -1.95 7.55
C GLY A 95 -1.40 -3.08 7.54
N PRO A 96 -1.54 -3.80 6.43
CA PRO A 96 -2.66 -4.69 6.11
C PRO A 96 -2.78 -5.90 7.06
N PRO A 97 -3.78 -6.77 6.86
CA PRO A 97 -3.90 -8.02 7.59
C PRO A 97 -2.62 -8.86 7.62
N ARG A 98 -2.56 -9.77 8.59
CA ARG A 98 -1.44 -10.70 8.76
C ARG A 98 -1.15 -11.42 7.43
N ASN A 99 0.14 -11.56 7.11
CA ASN A 99 0.70 -12.25 5.92
C ASN A 99 0.84 -11.39 4.64
N LYS A 100 0.66 -10.07 4.74
CA LYS A 100 0.85 -9.16 3.61
C LYS A 100 1.93 -8.12 3.89
N PHE A 101 2.63 -7.74 2.84
CA PHE A 101 3.44 -6.53 2.77
C PHE A 101 2.79 -5.61 1.77
N ASP A 102 2.43 -4.42 2.23
CA ASP A 102 1.79 -3.44 1.37
C ASP A 102 2.82 -2.42 0.93
N PHE A 103 2.95 -2.27 -0.38
CA PHE A 103 3.91 -1.38 -0.98
C PHE A 103 3.19 -0.24 -1.69
N THR A 104 3.83 0.92 -1.71
CA THR A 104 3.35 2.09 -2.45
C THR A 104 3.53 1.90 -3.95
N PRO A 105 2.77 2.58 -4.82
CA PRO A 105 3.03 2.58 -6.25
C PRO A 105 4.48 2.98 -6.60
N ALA A 106 5.02 4.00 -5.93
CA ALA A 106 6.41 4.42 -6.07
C ALA A 106 7.43 3.31 -5.81
N PHE A 107 7.14 2.35 -4.91
CA PHE A 107 7.98 1.17 -4.73
C PHE A 107 8.00 0.32 -6.00
N TYR A 108 6.83 0.05 -6.60
CA TYR A 108 6.77 -0.76 -7.81
C TYR A 108 7.44 -0.05 -9.00
N ASP A 109 7.31 1.27 -9.12
CA ASP A 109 8.00 2.02 -10.18
C ASP A 109 9.52 1.93 -10.07
N VAL A 110 10.06 1.95 -8.84
CA VAL A 110 11.50 1.84 -8.59
C VAL A 110 12.00 0.40 -8.74
N PHE A 111 11.27 -0.58 -8.20
CA PHE A 111 11.75 -1.95 -8.06
C PHE A 111 11.39 -2.85 -9.24
N CYS A 112 10.21 -2.72 -9.86
CA CYS A 112 9.79 -3.62 -10.95
C CYS A 112 10.73 -3.65 -12.16
N PRO A 113 11.41 -2.55 -12.55
CA PRO A 113 12.39 -2.59 -13.63
C PRO A 113 13.72 -3.29 -13.27
N GLN A 114 13.99 -3.51 -11.99
CA GLN A 114 15.27 -4.03 -11.52
C GLN A 114 15.39 -5.55 -11.72
N PRO A 115 16.58 -6.06 -12.05
CA PRO A 115 16.82 -7.50 -12.08
C PRO A 115 16.87 -8.08 -10.65
N GLY A 116 16.67 -9.40 -10.53
CA GLY A 116 16.90 -10.11 -9.27
C GLY A 116 15.84 -9.90 -8.17
N LEU A 117 14.65 -9.43 -8.54
CA LEU A 117 13.54 -9.32 -7.58
C LEU A 117 13.16 -10.68 -6.99
N PRO A 118 12.80 -10.72 -5.69
CA PRO A 118 12.12 -11.88 -5.11
C PRO A 118 10.93 -12.31 -5.96
N GLU A 119 10.80 -13.60 -6.16
CA GLU A 119 9.80 -14.20 -7.05
C GLU A 119 8.35 -13.74 -6.79
N PRO A 120 7.88 -13.55 -5.53
CA PRO A 120 6.57 -12.95 -5.25
C PRO A 120 6.41 -11.53 -5.83
N LEU A 121 7.44 -10.69 -5.76
CA LEU A 121 7.41 -9.34 -6.34
C LEU A 121 7.47 -9.39 -7.86
N LYS A 122 8.29 -10.27 -8.43
CA LYS A 122 8.35 -10.45 -9.89
C LYS A 122 6.97 -10.78 -10.46
N ARG A 123 6.24 -11.71 -9.84
CA ARG A 123 4.86 -12.03 -10.23
C ARG A 123 3.91 -10.84 -10.04
N LYS A 124 4.03 -10.11 -8.93
CA LYS A 124 3.19 -8.93 -8.66
C LYS A 124 3.41 -7.84 -9.72
N CYS A 125 4.66 -7.50 -10.03
CA CYS A 125 5.04 -6.56 -11.08
C CYS A 125 4.47 -6.97 -12.45
N ALA A 126 4.64 -8.24 -12.84
CA ALA A 126 4.10 -8.76 -14.09
C ALA A 126 2.56 -8.67 -14.14
N GLY A 127 1.88 -8.98 -13.02
CA GLY A 127 0.42 -8.87 -12.91
C GLY A 127 -0.07 -7.42 -13.00
N LEU A 128 0.57 -6.48 -12.31
CA LEU A 128 0.25 -5.05 -12.39
C LEU A 128 0.41 -4.54 -13.82
N LYS A 129 1.51 -4.87 -14.49
CA LYS A 129 1.75 -4.52 -15.88
C LYS A 129 0.70 -5.11 -16.82
N ALA A 130 0.41 -6.41 -16.70
CA ALA A 130 -0.59 -7.06 -17.55
C ALA A 130 -1.98 -6.42 -17.38
N ASN A 131 -2.34 -6.03 -16.15
CA ASN A 131 -3.60 -5.35 -15.86
C ASN A 131 -3.66 -3.97 -16.51
N SER A 132 -2.62 -3.14 -16.36
CA SER A 132 -2.60 -1.81 -16.97
C SER A 132 -2.56 -1.89 -18.49
N ASP A 133 -1.72 -2.75 -19.07
CA ASP A 133 -1.68 -3.00 -20.52
C ASP A 133 -3.06 -3.42 -21.05
N SER A 134 -3.80 -4.26 -20.31
CA SER A 134 -5.15 -4.69 -20.67
C SER A 134 -6.14 -3.52 -20.74
N MET A 135 -6.14 -2.64 -19.73
CA MET A 135 -7.00 -1.45 -19.71
C MET A 135 -6.65 -0.47 -20.83
N LEU A 136 -5.37 -0.34 -21.13
CA LEU A 136 -4.83 0.59 -22.12
C LEU A 136 -4.89 0.08 -23.56
N ARG A 137 -5.45 -1.12 -23.82
CA ARG A 137 -5.60 -1.62 -25.21
C ARG A 137 -6.43 -0.68 -26.06
N THR A 138 -7.57 -0.25 -25.55
CA THR A 138 -8.56 0.60 -26.25
C THR A 138 -8.77 1.96 -25.60
N ARG A 139 -8.02 2.26 -24.54
CA ARG A 139 -8.19 3.46 -23.74
C ARG A 139 -6.88 4.20 -23.52
N VAL A 140 -7.01 5.46 -23.13
CA VAL A 140 -5.96 6.40 -22.74
C VAL A 140 -6.14 6.73 -21.27
N TYR A 141 -5.06 6.71 -20.50
CA TYR A 141 -5.09 7.08 -19.08
C TYR A 141 -4.68 8.54 -18.90
N CYS A 142 -5.67 9.40 -18.65
CA CYS A 142 -5.53 10.84 -18.65
C CYS A 142 -4.56 11.39 -17.61
N LEU A 143 -4.31 10.67 -16.50
CA LEU A 143 -3.30 11.10 -15.53
C LEU A 143 -1.87 10.90 -16.06
N ALA A 144 -1.65 9.90 -16.91
CA ALA A 144 -0.36 9.65 -17.57
C ALA A 144 -0.19 10.45 -18.88
N THR A 145 -1.30 10.82 -19.52
CA THR A 145 -1.30 11.55 -20.80
C THR A 145 -2.34 12.67 -20.79
N PRO A 146 -2.11 13.74 -19.99
CA PRO A 146 -3.11 14.79 -19.79
C PRO A 146 -3.42 15.59 -21.06
N ASP A 147 -2.47 15.66 -22.00
CA ASP A 147 -2.59 16.43 -23.25
C ASP A 147 -3.39 15.71 -24.35
N HIS A 148 -3.85 14.47 -24.10
CA HIS A 148 -4.71 13.77 -25.06
C HIS A 148 -6.04 14.54 -25.23
N PRO A 149 -6.57 14.73 -26.45
CA PRO A 149 -7.77 15.54 -26.68
C PRO A 149 -8.99 15.10 -25.84
N GLY A 150 -9.16 13.79 -25.64
CA GLY A 150 -10.22 13.23 -24.81
C GLY A 150 -10.08 13.49 -23.30
N CYS A 151 -8.94 13.98 -22.82
CA CYS A 151 -8.65 14.14 -21.41
C CYS A 151 -8.95 15.54 -20.85
N ALA A 152 -9.07 16.56 -21.70
CA ALA A 152 -9.17 17.96 -21.29
C ALA A 152 -10.30 18.21 -20.28
N GLU A 153 -11.51 17.71 -20.56
CA GLU A 153 -12.68 17.91 -19.69
C GLU A 153 -12.52 17.21 -18.34
N ILE A 154 -12.03 15.97 -18.34
CA ILE A 154 -11.85 15.16 -17.12
C ILE A 154 -10.80 15.78 -16.21
N ILE A 155 -9.66 16.19 -16.78
CA ILE A 155 -8.59 16.85 -16.03
C ILE A 155 -9.05 18.20 -15.51
N SER A 156 -9.77 19.00 -16.31
CA SER A 156 -10.32 20.29 -15.86
C SER A 156 -11.27 20.11 -14.67
N ALA A 157 -12.24 19.19 -14.78
CA ALA A 157 -13.19 18.94 -13.69
C ALA A 157 -12.51 18.43 -12.41
N ALA A 158 -11.45 17.63 -12.54
CA ALA A 158 -10.67 17.16 -11.39
C ALA A 158 -9.84 18.29 -10.75
N LYS A 159 -9.28 19.18 -11.57
CA LYS A 159 -8.58 20.39 -11.14
C LYS A 159 -9.50 21.34 -10.38
N ASP A 160 -10.71 21.58 -10.87
CA ASP A 160 -11.68 22.45 -10.20
C ASP A 160 -12.04 21.92 -8.80
N LYS A 161 -12.21 20.60 -8.66
CA LYS A 161 -12.43 19.97 -7.34
C LYS A 161 -11.24 20.14 -6.40
N LYS A 162 -10.01 19.95 -6.90
CA LYS A 162 -8.77 20.17 -6.13
C LYS A 162 -8.68 21.62 -5.66
N THR A 163 -8.86 22.58 -6.57
CA THR A 163 -8.84 24.01 -6.29
C THR A 163 -9.91 24.43 -5.28
N ALA A 164 -11.13 23.89 -5.39
CA ALA A 164 -12.20 24.18 -4.45
C ALA A 164 -11.92 23.63 -3.04
N ASP A 165 -11.25 22.48 -2.92
CA ASP A 165 -10.93 21.84 -1.63
C ASP A 165 -9.68 22.45 -0.96
N GLN A 166 -8.78 23.06 -1.74
CA GLN A 166 -7.47 23.54 -1.30
C GLN A 166 -7.51 24.45 -0.05
N PRO A 167 -8.39 25.46 0.05
CA PRO A 167 -8.41 26.36 1.21
C PRO A 167 -8.72 25.64 2.53
N ASP A 168 -9.62 24.65 2.49
CA ASP A 168 -9.98 23.87 3.66
C ASP A 168 -8.88 22.90 4.06
N TRP A 169 -8.18 22.33 3.09
CA TRP A 169 -7.03 21.48 3.34
C TRP A 169 -5.89 22.28 3.97
N ASP A 170 -5.51 23.41 3.36
CA ASP A 170 -4.47 24.31 3.90
C ASP A 170 -4.80 24.77 5.32
N ARG A 171 -6.05 25.21 5.55
CA ARG A 171 -6.52 25.62 6.88
C ARG A 171 -6.43 24.47 7.87
N CYS A 172 -6.89 23.28 7.51
CA CYS A 172 -6.82 22.10 8.38
C CYS A 172 -5.38 21.72 8.72
N ARG A 173 -4.47 21.76 7.74
CA ARG A 173 -3.04 21.50 7.95
C ARG A 173 -2.38 22.55 8.86
N GLN A 174 -2.82 23.80 8.79
CA GLN A 174 -2.32 24.90 9.61
C GLN A 174 -2.73 24.78 11.09
N ILE A 175 -4.00 24.53 11.37
CA ILE A 175 -4.54 24.55 12.75
C ILE A 175 -4.70 23.17 13.38
N GLY A 176 -4.51 22.12 12.60
CA GLY A 176 -4.72 20.74 13.01
C GLY A 176 -6.18 20.29 12.90
N GLU A 177 -6.35 19.02 12.56
CA GLU A 177 -7.66 18.39 12.35
C GLU A 177 -8.67 18.59 13.50
N PRO A 178 -8.31 18.45 14.80
CA PRO A 178 -9.27 18.67 15.87
C PRO A 178 -9.80 20.10 15.93
N ALA A 179 -8.93 21.10 15.70
CA ALA A 179 -9.34 22.51 15.72
C ALA A 179 -10.19 22.85 14.50
N PHE A 180 -9.76 22.40 13.32
CA PHE A 180 -10.52 22.57 12.08
C PHE A 180 -11.93 21.97 12.18
N ASN A 181 -12.06 20.76 12.71
CA ASN A 181 -13.36 20.11 12.88
C ASN A 181 -14.27 20.85 13.88
N ARG A 182 -13.71 21.53 14.88
CA ARG A 182 -14.49 22.40 15.78
C ARG A 182 -14.99 23.64 15.05
N GLU A 183 -14.16 24.27 14.20
CA GLU A 183 -14.55 25.42 13.37
C GLU A 183 -15.72 25.07 12.41
N GLN A 184 -15.72 23.86 11.85
CA GLN A 184 -16.82 23.43 10.97
C GLN A 184 -18.14 23.16 11.71
N GLY A 185 -18.11 22.98 13.04
CA GLY A 185 -19.30 22.76 13.86
C GLY A 185 -20.19 21.63 13.32
N ALA A 186 -21.45 21.95 13.00
CA ALA A 186 -22.43 21.01 12.46
C ALA A 186 -22.24 20.66 10.97
N ASN A 187 -21.33 21.34 10.25
CA ASN A 187 -21.09 21.07 8.82
C ASN A 187 -20.24 19.79 8.63
N ARG A 188 -20.88 18.63 8.81
CA ARG A 188 -20.23 17.32 8.76
C ARG A 188 -19.55 17.02 7.42
N LYS A 189 -20.01 17.61 6.32
CA LYS A 189 -19.44 17.42 4.98
C LYS A 189 -18.05 18.04 4.83
N ARG A 190 -17.74 19.09 5.60
CA ARG A 190 -16.44 19.75 5.60
C ARG A 190 -15.49 19.19 6.65
N GLN A 191 -15.98 18.43 7.62
CA GLN A 191 -15.11 17.85 8.65
C GLN A 191 -14.15 16.83 8.03
N ARG A 192 -12.93 16.81 8.55
CA ARG A 192 -11.82 15.99 8.06
C ARG A 192 -11.35 14.95 9.08
N SER A 193 -10.65 13.92 8.62
CA SER A 193 -10.01 12.89 9.42
C SER A 193 -8.67 12.45 8.82
N GLU A 194 -7.90 11.65 9.58
CA GLU A 194 -6.62 11.06 9.15
C GLU A 194 -5.63 12.11 8.62
N GLY A 195 -5.35 13.14 9.43
CA GLY A 195 -4.35 14.15 9.09
C GLY A 195 -4.81 15.16 8.05
N CYS A 196 -6.12 15.39 7.98
CA CYS A 196 -6.83 16.26 7.02
C CYS A 196 -7.04 15.67 5.60
N SER A 197 -6.66 14.41 5.38
CA SER A 197 -6.76 13.78 4.06
C SER A 197 -8.16 13.24 3.75
N TYR A 198 -8.90 12.83 4.77
CA TYR A 198 -10.19 12.18 4.58
C TYR A 198 -11.34 13.07 5.00
N GLU A 199 -12.52 12.84 4.44
CA GLU A 199 -13.74 13.30 5.09
C GLU A 199 -13.96 12.53 6.41
N LYS A 200 -14.50 13.20 7.42
CA LYS A 200 -14.78 12.57 8.71
C LYS A 200 -16.05 11.70 8.68
N ALA A 201 -17.04 12.12 7.89
CA ALA A 201 -18.40 11.60 7.98
C ALA A 201 -18.63 10.25 7.28
N GLY A 202 -17.71 9.80 6.42
CA GLY A 202 -17.89 8.55 5.67
C GLY A 202 -19.06 8.61 4.70
N THR A 203 -19.03 9.54 3.75
CA THR A 203 -20.03 9.70 2.69
C THR A 203 -19.73 8.87 1.44
N GLY A 204 -18.65 8.07 1.45
CA GLY A 204 -18.46 6.99 0.49
C GLY A 204 -19.62 6.01 0.56
N GLY A 205 -20.12 5.58 -0.61
CA GLY A 205 -21.32 4.74 -0.71
C GLY A 205 -21.21 3.45 0.11
N PRO A 206 -22.32 2.76 0.40
CA PRO A 206 -22.24 1.45 1.03
C PRO A 206 -21.58 0.46 0.07
N ASN A 207 -20.61 -0.33 0.56
CA ASN A 207 -20.18 -1.52 -0.16
C ASN A 207 -21.30 -2.59 -0.15
N SER A 208 -21.05 -3.76 -0.75
CA SER A 208 -22.02 -4.86 -0.79
C SER A 208 -22.48 -5.35 0.59
N ASN A 209 -21.81 -4.94 1.67
CA ASN A 209 -22.11 -5.28 3.05
C ASN A 209 -22.74 -4.10 3.82
N GLY A 210 -23.13 -3.01 3.15
CA GLY A 210 -23.75 -1.84 3.78
C GLY A 210 -22.76 -0.90 4.49
N VAL A 211 -21.45 -1.15 4.40
CA VAL A 211 -20.43 -0.35 5.09
C VAL A 211 -20.03 0.84 4.21
N THR A 212 -20.22 2.05 4.74
CA THR A 212 -19.73 3.30 4.14
C THR A 212 -18.24 3.50 4.43
N TRP A 213 -17.49 4.02 3.47
CA TRP A 213 -16.07 4.37 3.66
C TRP A 213 -15.87 5.89 3.69
N ARG A 214 -14.72 6.31 4.23
CA ARG A 214 -14.28 7.71 4.18
C ARG A 214 -13.61 7.97 2.83
N ARG A 215 -14.01 9.05 2.17
CA ARG A 215 -13.44 9.50 0.90
C ARG A 215 -12.16 10.30 1.13
N LEU A 216 -11.14 10.03 0.33
CA LEU A 216 -10.00 10.92 0.15
C LEU A 216 -10.48 12.24 -0.46
N LEU A 217 -10.01 13.35 0.07
CA LEU A 217 -10.42 14.68 -0.36
C LEU A 217 -9.56 15.19 -1.54
N PRO A 218 -10.10 16.05 -2.43
CA PRO A 218 -9.42 16.43 -3.66
C PRO A 218 -8.06 17.11 -3.50
N ALA A 219 -7.90 18.02 -2.52
CA ALA A 219 -6.66 18.79 -2.33
C ALA A 219 -5.47 17.94 -1.85
N VAL A 220 -5.74 16.70 -1.51
CA VAL A 220 -4.77 15.81 -0.90
C VAL A 220 -3.80 15.24 -1.93
N CYS A 221 -4.20 15.15 -3.20
CA CYS A 221 -3.26 14.89 -4.29
C CYS A 221 -2.44 16.16 -4.55
N THR A 222 -1.24 16.25 -4.00
CA THR A 222 -0.40 17.46 -4.05
C THR A 222 0.23 17.71 -5.43
N LYS A 223 0.66 16.65 -6.12
CA LYS A 223 1.32 16.73 -7.44
C LYS A 223 0.41 17.34 -8.51
N ASP A 224 1.06 17.93 -9.51
CA ASP A 224 0.38 18.39 -10.72
C ASP A 224 -0.14 17.20 -11.52
N ASN A 225 -1.31 17.39 -12.14
CA ASN A 225 -1.98 16.38 -12.96
C ASN A 225 -2.28 15.05 -12.23
N THR A 226 -2.38 15.06 -10.91
CA THR A 226 -2.89 13.92 -10.13
C THR A 226 -4.10 14.31 -9.28
N TYR A 227 -5.05 13.39 -9.16
CA TYR A 227 -6.38 13.71 -8.64
C TYR A 227 -7.04 12.50 -7.99
N VAL A 228 -7.92 12.75 -7.03
CA VAL A 228 -8.73 11.69 -6.43
C VAL A 228 -9.74 11.13 -7.43
N GLY A 229 -9.97 9.82 -7.37
CA GLY A 229 -11.03 9.16 -8.13
C GLY A 229 -12.43 9.59 -7.69
N ARG A 230 -13.45 9.19 -8.46
CA ARG A 230 -14.86 9.61 -8.26
C ARG A 230 -15.33 9.49 -6.81
N ASP A 231 -15.00 8.37 -6.16
CA ASP A 231 -15.51 8.04 -4.83
C ASP A 231 -14.46 8.30 -3.73
N GLY A 232 -13.58 9.30 -3.94
CA GLY A 232 -12.49 9.63 -3.01
C GLY A 232 -11.48 8.51 -2.90
N LEU A 233 -11.16 7.89 -4.03
CA LEU A 233 -10.18 6.82 -4.14
C LEU A 233 -8.84 7.41 -4.56
N ASP A 234 -7.74 6.77 -4.16
CA ASP A 234 -6.41 7.32 -4.30
C ASP A 234 -5.84 7.08 -5.70
N CYS A 235 -6.19 8.00 -6.60
CA CYS A 235 -5.60 8.13 -7.93
C CYS A 235 -4.60 9.30 -7.96
N CYS A 236 -3.98 9.61 -6.81
CA CYS A 236 -3.03 10.71 -6.70
C CYS A 236 -1.66 10.42 -7.36
N ASP A 237 -1.57 9.37 -8.18
CA ASP A 237 -0.39 8.97 -8.93
C ASP A 237 -0.75 8.68 -10.40
N SER A 238 0.06 9.19 -11.33
CA SER A 238 -0.05 8.94 -12.76
C SER A 238 0.60 7.62 -13.21
N SER A 239 1.20 6.88 -12.29
CA SER A 239 1.86 5.60 -12.53
C SER A 239 0.91 4.55 -13.13
N LEU A 240 1.44 3.81 -14.12
CA LEU A 240 0.75 2.64 -14.67
C LEU A 240 0.71 1.46 -13.68
N MET A 241 1.56 1.47 -12.64
CA MET A 241 1.47 0.49 -11.56
C MET A 241 0.25 0.76 -10.67
N THR A 242 -0.04 2.03 -10.38
CA THR A 242 -1.29 2.45 -9.73
C THR A 242 -2.50 2.02 -10.55
N LEU A 243 -2.49 2.28 -11.87
CA LEU A 243 -3.56 1.81 -12.75
C LEU A 243 -3.69 0.29 -12.76
N GLY A 244 -2.58 -0.45 -12.78
CA GLY A 244 -2.59 -1.91 -12.75
C GLY A 244 -3.10 -2.52 -11.43
N GLY A 245 -2.89 -1.80 -10.32
CA GLY A 245 -3.27 -2.23 -8.98
C GLY A 245 -4.67 -1.80 -8.55
N LEU A 246 -5.06 -0.59 -8.94
CA LEU A 246 -6.26 0.12 -8.50
C LEU A 246 -7.17 0.50 -9.66
N GLY A 247 -6.99 -0.07 -10.85
CA GLY A 247 -7.59 0.46 -12.07
C GLY A 247 -9.11 0.54 -12.09
N LYS A 248 -9.82 -0.23 -11.25
CA LYS A 248 -11.27 -0.03 -11.03
C LYS A 248 -11.58 1.35 -10.46
N GLU A 249 -10.75 1.82 -9.55
CA GLU A 249 -10.85 3.07 -8.82
C GLU A 249 -10.50 4.28 -9.69
N CYS A 250 -9.49 4.11 -10.56
CA CYS A 250 -9.02 5.14 -11.48
C CYS A 250 -9.65 5.08 -12.88
N THR A 251 -10.67 4.23 -13.08
CA THR A 251 -11.44 4.18 -14.33
C THR A 251 -12.02 5.51 -14.81
N PRO A 252 -12.42 6.48 -13.94
CA PRO A 252 -12.90 7.78 -14.40
C PRO A 252 -11.87 8.59 -15.21
N PHE A 253 -10.58 8.23 -15.10
CA PHE A 253 -9.50 8.85 -15.87
C PHE A 253 -9.12 8.04 -17.11
N LEU A 254 -9.93 7.04 -17.50
CA LEU A 254 -9.73 6.29 -18.75
C LEU A 254 -10.71 6.76 -19.82
N VAL A 255 -10.19 7.25 -20.94
CA VAL A 255 -10.98 7.66 -22.11
C VAL A 255 -10.72 6.77 -23.31
N PRO A 256 -11.62 6.67 -24.29
CA PRO A 256 -11.30 6.01 -25.55
C PRO A 256 -10.08 6.63 -26.24
N LYS A 257 -9.30 5.80 -26.94
CA LYS A 257 -8.27 6.25 -27.88
C LYS A 257 -8.88 6.93 -29.10
#